data_AF-A0A2V9TGP9-F1
#
_entry.id   AF-A0A2V9TGP9-F1
#
_cell.length_a   1.000
_cell.length_b   1.000
_cell.length_c   1.000
_cell.angle_alpha   90.00
_cell.angle_beta   90.00
_cell.angle_gamma   90.00
#
_symmetry.space_group_name_H-M   'P 1'
#
loop_
_entity.id
_entity.type
_entity.pdbx_description
1 polymer ?
#
loop_
_entity_poly.entity_id
_entity_poly.type
_entity_poly.pdbx_seq_one_letter_code
_entity_poly.pdbx_strand_id
1 'polypeptide(L)'
;MKLIKIKLLAILLLIGAAEAQEKLVATEHVPDAPSTRRFWSAENKIDLSIFAGQLAADAITTQRGLSEGFREVNPLIRPLVTRGVAGQATASALSFGAGLGTVYLLHVTHHYRAERITLRLILAGEGAIVGHNIALLRWR
;
A
#
# COMPACT_ATOMS: atom_id res chain seq x y z
N MET A 1 8.14 -7.85 26.88
CA MET A 1 8.28 -7.75 25.40
C MET A 1 7.07 -7.17 24.67
N LYS A 2 5.81 -7.45 25.05
CA LYS A 2 4.60 -6.86 24.44
C LYS A 2 4.51 -5.33 24.59
N LEU A 3 4.92 -4.79 25.73
CA LEU A 3 4.85 -3.36 26.04
C LEU A 3 5.76 -2.50 25.14
N ILE A 4 6.92 -3.03 24.74
CA ILE A 4 7.88 -2.33 23.87
C ILE A 4 7.33 -2.20 22.45
N LYS A 5 6.63 -3.22 21.95
CA LYS A 5 5.99 -3.20 20.62
C LYS A 5 4.84 -2.19 20.55
N ILE A 6 4.04 -2.09 21.61
CA ILE A 6 2.96 -1.09 21.71
C ILE A 6 3.52 0.33 21.75
N LYS A 7 4.60 0.56 22.51
CA LYS A 7 5.29 1.85 22.53
C LYS A 7 5.89 2.21 21.16
N LEU A 8 6.47 1.25 20.46
CA LEU A 8 7.01 1.48 19.11
C LEU A 8 5.91 1.83 18.11
N LEU A 9 4.76 1.15 18.17
CA LEU A 9 3.60 1.44 17.33
C LEU A 9 3.02 2.83 17.64
N ALA A 10 2.94 3.21 18.92
CA ALA A 10 2.49 4.52 19.35
C ALA A 10 3.44 5.64 18.90
N ILE A 11 4.76 5.40 18.94
CA ILE A 11 5.77 6.35 18.44
C ILE A 11 5.64 6.52 16.92
N LEU A 12 5.46 5.43 16.16
CA LEU A 12 5.24 5.51 14.71
C LEU A 12 3.95 6.26 14.35
N LEU A 13 2.88 6.06 15.13
CA LEU A 13 1.61 6.80 14.97
C LEU A 13 1.77 8.29 15.31
N LEU A 14 2.53 8.63 16.36
CA LEU A 14 2.80 10.00 16.77
C LEU A 14 3.69 10.75 15.77
N ILE A 15 4.71 10.09 15.21
CA ILE A 15 5.57 10.68 14.16
C ILE A 15 4.75 10.93 12.89
N GLY A 16 3.89 9.99 12.49
CA GLY A 16 2.98 10.19 11.36
C GLY A 16 1.99 11.35 11.57
N ALA A 17 1.54 11.60 12.80
CA ALA A 17 0.67 12.72 13.15
C ALA A 17 1.42 14.07 13.14
N ALA A 18 2.65 14.11 13.66
CA ALA A 18 3.49 15.30 13.69
C ALA A 18 3.87 15.78 12.28
N GLU A 19 4.30 14.85 11.41
CA GLU A 19 4.60 15.12 9.99
C GLU A 19 3.36 15.62 9.23
N ALA A 20 2.17 15.10 9.56
CA ALA A 20 0.91 15.54 8.97
C ALA A 20 0.54 16.96 9.42
N GLN A 21 0.83 17.35 10.66
CA GLN A 21 0.58 18.70 11.19
C GLN A 21 1.57 19.73 10.62
N GLU A 22 2.84 19.39 10.50
CA GLU A 22 3.86 20.29 9.93
C GLU A 22 3.58 20.59 8.45
N LYS A 23 3.13 19.58 7.70
CA LYS A 23 2.70 19.74 6.29
C LYS A 23 1.43 20.58 6.13
N LEU A 24 0.54 20.60 7.13
CA LEU A 24 -0.68 21.41 7.12
C LEU A 24 -0.42 22.89 7.39
N VAL A 25 0.60 23.23 8.18
CA VAL A 25 0.97 24.62 8.51
C VAL A 25 1.80 25.26 7.39
N ALA A 26 2.64 24.49 6.68
CA ALA A 26 3.46 25.02 5.59
C ALA A 26 2.74 25.19 4.24
N THR A 27 1.45 24.84 4.13
CA THR A 27 0.72 24.80 2.85
C THR A 27 -0.57 25.64 2.90
N GLU A 28 -0.50 26.94 3.18
CA GLU A 28 -1.52 27.85 2.64
C GLU A 28 -1.26 28.05 1.14
N HIS A 29 -1.59 27.03 0.36
CA HIS A 29 -1.67 27.11 -1.09
C HIS A 29 -3.14 27.36 -1.44
N VAL A 30 -3.41 28.50 -2.09
CA VAL A 30 -4.72 28.80 -2.68
C VAL A 30 -5.12 27.58 -3.53
N PRO A 31 -6.32 26.99 -3.34
CA PRO A 31 -6.67 25.79 -4.09
C PRO A 31 -6.72 26.11 -5.59
N ASP A 32 -5.94 25.38 -6.38
CA ASP A 32 -6.16 25.32 -7.83
C ASP A 32 -7.64 25.04 -8.09
N ALA A 33 -8.25 25.78 -9.02
CA ALA A 33 -9.64 25.60 -9.40
C ALA A 33 -9.93 24.11 -9.71
N PRO A 34 -11.10 23.56 -9.29
CA PRO A 34 -11.41 22.13 -9.39
C PRO A 34 -11.27 21.52 -10.80
N SER A 35 -11.25 22.36 -11.85
CA SER A 35 -11.11 21.99 -13.26
C SER A 35 -9.71 21.52 -13.69
N THR A 36 -8.67 21.62 -12.85
CA THR A 36 -7.27 21.37 -13.28
C THR A 36 -6.67 20.06 -12.75
N ARG A 37 -7.37 19.32 -11.87
CA ARG A 37 -6.77 18.15 -11.21
C ARG A 37 -6.72 16.94 -12.13
N ARG A 38 -5.56 16.65 -12.71
CA ARG A 38 -5.31 15.46 -13.54
C ARG A 38 -5.08 14.23 -12.67
N PHE A 39 -5.72 13.10 -13.02
CA PHE A 39 -5.45 11.80 -12.37
C PHE A 39 -3.97 11.42 -12.45
N TRP A 40 -3.36 11.55 -13.62
CA TRP A 40 -1.95 11.26 -13.85
C TRP A 40 -1.04 12.43 -13.43
N SER A 41 -1.25 12.93 -12.21
CA SER A 41 -0.37 13.90 -11.55
C SER A 41 0.96 13.25 -11.16
N ALA A 42 1.98 14.07 -10.85
CA ALA A 42 3.25 13.55 -10.34
C ALA A 42 3.06 12.78 -9.03
N GLU A 43 2.23 13.27 -8.11
CA GLU A 43 1.91 12.60 -6.83
C GLU A 43 1.31 11.21 -7.07
N ASN A 44 0.25 11.10 -7.88
CA ASN A 44 -0.38 9.81 -8.14
C ASN A 44 0.55 8.84 -8.87
N LYS A 45 1.40 9.32 -9.78
CA LYS A 45 2.39 8.46 -10.45
C LYS A 45 3.40 7.90 -9.46
N ILE A 46 3.89 8.71 -8.52
CA ILE A 46 4.81 8.29 -7.48
C ILE A 46 4.13 7.25 -6.58
N ASP A 47 2.94 7.58 -6.07
CA ASP A 47 2.20 6.70 -5.16
C ASP A 47 1.85 5.36 -5.81
N LEU A 48 1.37 5.36 -7.06
CA LEU A 48 1.08 4.13 -7.81
C LEU A 48 2.34 3.32 -8.12
N SER A 49 3.48 3.98 -8.34
CA SER A 49 4.77 3.29 -8.53
C SER A 49 5.24 2.63 -7.23
N ILE A 50 5.07 3.30 -6.09
CA ILE A 50 5.34 2.74 -4.76
C ILE A 50 4.45 1.52 -4.52
N PHE A 51 3.15 1.64 -4.80
CA PHE A 51 2.19 0.54 -4.67
C PHE A 51 2.59 -0.66 -5.54
N ALA A 52 2.95 -0.44 -6.80
CA ALA A 52 3.44 -1.50 -7.67
C ALA A 52 4.71 -2.17 -7.11
N GLY A 53 5.65 -1.38 -6.56
CA GLY A 53 6.85 -1.88 -5.90
C GLY A 53 6.55 -2.72 -4.65
N GLN A 54 5.58 -2.29 -3.83
CA GLN A 54 5.12 -3.05 -2.66
C GLN A 54 4.51 -4.39 -3.07
N LEU A 55 3.63 -4.42 -4.08
CA LEU A 55 3.07 -5.67 -4.59
C LEU A 55 4.13 -6.61 -5.17
N ALA A 56 5.16 -6.08 -5.82
CA ALA A 56 6.27 -6.88 -6.31
C ALA A 56 7.08 -7.48 -5.15
N ALA A 57 7.37 -6.69 -4.11
CA ALA A 57 8.05 -7.18 -2.91
C ALA A 57 7.21 -8.23 -2.17
N ASP A 58 5.90 -8.01 -2.04
CA ASP A 58 4.97 -8.98 -1.47
C ASP A 58 4.96 -10.28 -2.27
N ALA A 59 4.91 -10.19 -3.60
CA ALA A 59 4.96 -11.36 -4.47
C ALA A 59 6.24 -12.18 -4.30
N ILE A 60 7.39 -11.51 -4.25
CA ILE A 60 8.69 -12.15 -4.04
C ILE A 60 8.73 -12.84 -2.66
N THR A 61 8.34 -12.12 -1.61
CA THR A 61 8.38 -12.66 -0.25
C THR A 61 7.38 -13.79 -0.04
N THR A 62 6.19 -13.69 -0.63
CA THR A 62 5.18 -14.77 -0.62
C THR A 62 5.70 -16.02 -1.32
N GLN A 63 6.21 -15.90 -2.55
CA GLN A 63 6.74 -17.05 -3.29
C GLN A 63 7.94 -17.68 -2.58
N ARG A 64 8.83 -16.86 -2.03
CA ARG A 64 9.94 -17.35 -1.18
C ARG A 64 9.42 -18.08 0.05
N GLY A 65 8.47 -17.50 0.78
CA GLY A 65 7.86 -18.14 1.95
C GLY A 65 7.23 -19.49 1.60
N LEU A 66 6.46 -19.56 0.52
CA LEU A 66 5.88 -20.82 0.04
C LEU A 66 6.96 -21.86 -0.28
N SER A 67 8.07 -21.45 -0.90
CA SER A 67 9.21 -22.36 -1.17
C SER A 67 9.91 -22.85 0.10
N GLU A 68 9.86 -22.09 1.18
CA GLU A 68 10.38 -22.44 2.50
C GLU A 68 9.34 -23.17 3.39
N GLY A 69 8.19 -23.56 2.83
CA GLY A 69 7.15 -24.32 3.53
C GLY A 69 6.19 -23.48 4.37
N PHE A 70 6.21 -22.15 4.25
CA PHE A 70 5.11 -21.33 4.78
C PHE A 70 3.82 -21.60 4.00
N ARG A 71 2.69 -21.28 4.63
CA ARG A 71 1.37 -21.39 4.02
C ARG A 71 0.75 -20.02 3.91
N GLU A 72 0.36 -19.62 2.69
CA GLU A 72 -0.41 -18.41 2.46
C GLU A 72 -1.66 -18.41 3.35
N VAL A 73 -1.87 -17.41 4.19
CA VAL A 73 -2.97 -17.37 5.15
C VAL A 73 -4.26 -16.86 4.52
N ASN A 74 -4.17 -16.00 3.50
CA ASN A 74 -5.31 -15.40 2.81
C ASN A 74 -6.02 -16.43 1.92
N PRO A 75 -7.24 -16.90 2.28
CA PRO A 75 -7.92 -17.95 1.54
C PRO A 75 -8.38 -17.50 0.14
N LEU A 76 -8.54 -16.20 -0.10
CA LEU A 76 -8.98 -15.68 -1.39
C LEU A 76 -7.84 -15.71 -2.43
N ILE A 77 -6.63 -15.40 -2.00
CA ILE A 77 -5.46 -15.26 -2.88
C ILE A 77 -4.70 -16.60 -2.97
N ARG A 78 -4.76 -17.43 -1.92
CA ARG A 78 -4.10 -18.75 -1.83
C ARG A 78 -4.24 -19.59 -3.10
N PRO A 79 -5.44 -19.78 -3.71
CA PRO A 79 -5.59 -20.64 -4.89
C PRO A 79 -4.81 -20.17 -6.12
N LEU A 80 -4.45 -18.87 -6.16
CA LEU A 80 -3.65 -18.27 -7.22
C LEU A 80 -2.16 -18.41 -6.89
N VAL A 81 -1.72 -17.90 -5.75
CA VAL A 81 -0.28 -17.79 -5.43
C VAL A 81 0.41 -19.14 -5.24
N THR A 82 -0.32 -20.19 -4.87
CA THR A 82 0.26 -21.55 -4.77
C THR A 82 0.50 -22.21 -6.13
N ARG A 83 0.08 -21.60 -7.24
CA ARG A 83 0.35 -22.07 -8.61
C ARG A 83 1.65 -21.50 -9.19
N GLY A 84 2.55 -21.04 -8.34
CA GLY A 84 3.84 -20.47 -8.72
C GLY A 84 3.73 -19.07 -9.32
N VAL A 85 4.76 -18.67 -10.06
CA VAL A 85 4.96 -17.30 -10.56
C VAL A 85 3.79 -16.78 -11.38
N ALA A 86 3.18 -17.60 -12.24
CA ALA A 86 2.06 -17.18 -13.08
C ALA A 86 0.81 -16.84 -12.24
N GLY A 87 0.51 -17.67 -11.25
CA GLY A 87 -0.61 -17.44 -10.33
C GLY A 87 -0.36 -16.24 -9.42
N GLN A 88 0.88 -16.06 -8.96
CA GLN A 88 1.28 -14.86 -8.23
C GLN A 88 1.12 -13.59 -9.07
N ALA A 89 1.61 -13.59 -10.32
CA ALA A 89 1.48 -12.45 -11.21
C ALA A 89 0.02 -12.09 -11.47
N THR A 90 -0.85 -13.11 -11.61
CA THR A 90 -2.30 -12.90 -11.74
C THR A 90 -2.89 -12.27 -10.49
N ALA A 91 -2.53 -12.77 -9.30
CA ALA A 91 -2.98 -12.19 -8.04
C ALA A 91 -2.53 -10.72 -7.89
N SER A 92 -1.24 -10.43 -8.15
CA SER A 92 -0.70 -9.08 -8.10
C SER A 92 -1.36 -8.14 -9.12
N ALA A 93 -1.62 -8.61 -10.34
CA ALA A 93 -2.31 -7.82 -11.37
C ALA A 93 -3.76 -7.49 -10.96
N LEU A 94 -4.48 -8.45 -10.37
CA LEU A 94 -5.83 -8.23 -9.86
C LEU A 94 -5.83 -7.23 -8.70
N SER A 95 -4.91 -7.37 -7.74
CA SER A 95 -4.78 -6.42 -6.62
C SER A 95 -4.43 -5.02 -7.09
N PHE A 96 -3.44 -4.90 -7.99
CA PHE A 96 -3.05 -3.61 -8.55
C PHE A 96 -4.20 -2.97 -9.32
N GLY A 97 -4.87 -3.74 -10.19
CA GLY A 97 -6.00 -3.28 -10.98
C GLY A 97 -7.17 -2.83 -10.11
N ALA A 98 -7.49 -3.57 -9.04
CA ALA A 98 -8.54 -3.20 -8.10
C ALA A 98 -8.20 -1.90 -7.34
N GLY A 99 -6.96 -1.75 -6.86
CA GLY A 99 -6.49 -0.54 -6.20
C GLY A 99 -6.51 0.67 -7.14
N LEU A 100 -5.87 0.55 -8.32
CA LEU A 100 -5.84 1.58 -9.35
C LEU A 100 -7.25 1.97 -9.79
N GLY A 101 -8.10 0.98 -10.07
CA GLY A 101 -9.48 1.19 -10.52
C GLY A 101 -10.33 1.89 -9.47
N THR A 102 -10.18 1.55 -8.19
CA THR A 102 -10.89 2.23 -7.09
C THR A 102 -10.47 3.69 -7.00
N VAL A 103 -9.16 3.97 -7.01
CA VAL A 103 -8.64 5.35 -6.92
C VAL A 103 -9.05 6.15 -8.17
N TYR A 104 -8.99 5.55 -9.36
CA TYR A 104 -9.46 6.17 -10.60
C TYR A 104 -10.96 6.47 -10.58
N LEU A 105 -11.79 5.54 -10.07
CA LEU A 105 -13.22 5.75 -9.94
C LEU A 105 -13.53 6.94 -9.01
N LEU A 106 -12.83 7.03 -7.87
CA LEU A 106 -12.96 8.17 -6.96
C LEU A 106 -12.55 9.48 -7.64
N HIS A 107 -11.53 9.44 -8.49
CA HIS A 107 -11.10 10.61 -9.26
C HIS A 107 -12.16 11.09 -10.26
N VAL A 108 -12.67 10.19 -11.12
CA VAL A 108 -13.64 10.55 -12.16
C VAL A 108 -15.02 10.89 -11.60
N THR A 109 -15.33 10.42 -10.38
CA THR A 109 -16.54 10.82 -9.64
C THR A 109 -16.32 12.07 -8.78
N HIS A 110 -15.19 12.77 -8.95
CA HIS A 110 -14.85 14.02 -8.25
C HIS A 110 -14.68 13.92 -6.72
N HIS A 111 -14.46 12.71 -6.19
CA HIS A 111 -14.20 12.46 -4.77
C HIS A 111 -12.70 12.58 -4.44
N TYR A 112 -12.06 13.69 -4.77
CA TYR A 112 -10.59 13.83 -4.69
C TYR A 112 -10.00 13.65 -3.29
N ARG A 113 -10.74 14.00 -2.24
CA ARG A 113 -10.29 13.75 -0.86
C ARG A 113 -10.29 12.26 -0.56
N ALA A 114 -11.33 11.54 -0.99
CA ALA A 114 -11.43 10.10 -0.82
C ALA A 114 -10.39 9.38 -1.68
N GLU A 115 -10.13 9.83 -2.91
CA GLU A 115 -9.04 9.35 -3.77
C GLU A 115 -7.72 9.35 -3.00
N ARG A 116 -7.32 10.51 -2.44
CA ARG A 116 -6.05 10.67 -1.72
C ARG A 116 -5.99 9.82 -0.45
N ILE A 117 -7.08 9.76 0.32
CA ILE A 117 -7.14 8.93 1.54
C ILE A 117 -7.03 7.46 1.17
N THR A 118 -7.76 7.01 0.14
CA THR A 118 -7.76 5.62 -0.31
C THR A 118 -6.38 5.18 -0.77
N LEU A 119 -5.72 5.98 -1.61
CA LEU A 119 -4.38 5.66 -2.09
C LEU A 119 -3.38 5.55 -0.93
N ARG A 120 -3.42 6.48 0.04
CA ARG A 120 -2.57 6.42 1.24
C ARG A 120 -2.85 5.19 2.11
N LEU A 121 -4.12 4.80 2.27
CA LEU A 121 -4.48 3.60 3.01
C LEU A 121 -3.99 2.33 2.33
N ILE A 122 -4.06 2.27 0.99
CA ILE A 122 -3.49 1.17 0.21
C ILE A 122 -1.97 1.09 0.47
N LEU A 123 -1.24 2.19 0.31
CA LEU A 123 0.22 2.22 0.52
C LEU A 123 0.61 1.82 1.95
N ALA A 124 -0.14 2.27 2.95
CA ALA A 124 0.12 1.92 4.35
C ALA A 124 -0.17 0.45 4.64
N GLY A 125 -1.30 -0.08 4.14
CA GLY A 125 -1.71 -1.46 4.33
C GLY A 125 -0.73 -2.44 3.67
N GLU A 126 -0.41 -2.22 2.39
CA GLU A 126 0.55 -3.04 1.64
C GLU A 126 1.94 -2.96 2.26
N GLY A 127 2.38 -1.76 2.66
CA GLY A 127 3.65 -1.58 3.35
C GLY A 127 3.75 -2.38 4.64
N ALA A 128 2.67 -2.43 5.43
CA ALA A 128 2.63 -3.24 6.65
C ALA A 128 2.70 -4.75 6.37
N ILE A 129 2.03 -5.23 5.33
CA ILE A 129 2.05 -6.64 4.92
C ILE A 129 3.44 -7.03 4.42
N VAL A 130 4.02 -6.26 3.50
CA VAL A 130 5.37 -6.48 2.98
C VAL A 130 6.40 -6.47 4.13
N GLY A 131 6.32 -5.47 5.01
CA GLY A 131 7.20 -5.38 6.17
C GLY A 131 7.09 -6.59 7.10
N HIS A 132 5.86 -7.10 7.30
CA HIS A 132 5.62 -8.32 8.06
C HIS A 132 6.26 -9.55 7.41
N ASN A 133 6.07 -9.75 6.10
CA ASN A 133 6.64 -10.87 5.34
C ASN A 133 8.17 -10.84 5.34
N ILE A 134 8.78 -9.68 5.12
CA ILE A 134 10.23 -9.49 5.21
C ILE A 134 10.74 -9.84 6.61
N ALA A 135 10.06 -9.37 7.65
CA ALA A 135 10.44 -9.68 9.02
C ALA A 135 10.38 -11.19 9.28
N LEU A 136 9.31 -11.88 8.88
CA LEU A 136 9.19 -13.33 9.06
C LEU A 136 10.31 -14.12 8.36
N LEU A 137 10.67 -13.74 7.14
CA LEU A 137 11.71 -14.42 6.37
C LEU A 137 13.13 -14.11 6.86
N ARG A 138 13.35 -12.96 7.51
CA ARG A 138 14.68 -12.57 8.01
C ARG A 138 15.11 -13.34 9.25
N TRP A 139 14.16 -13.79 10.07
CA TRP A 139 14.44 -14.45 11.37
C TRP A 139 14.37 -15.98 11.29
N ARG A 140 14.65 -16.54 10.11
CA ARG A 140 14.71 -17.97 9.84
C ARG A 140 16.11 -18.34 9.35
#